data_AF-A0AAW3URL8-F1
#
_entry.id   AF-A0AAW3URL8-F1
#
_cell.length_a   1.000
_cell.length_b   1.000
_cell.length_c   1.000
_cell.angle_alpha   90.00
_cell.angle_beta   90.00
_cell.angle_gamma   90.00
#
_symmetry.space_group_name_H-M   'P 1'
#
loop_
_entity.id
_entity.type
_entity.pdbx_description
1 polymer ?
#
loop_
_entity_poly.entity_id
_entity_poly.type
_entity_poly.pdbx_seq_one_letter_code
_entity_poly.pdbx_strand_id
1 'polypeptide(L)'
;MSFASLGLIDPLLRNLQDLNYQTPTPVQAKAIPAVLSGKDVMAAAQTGTGKTAGFALPLLQRLVQHGPAVSSNRARVLVLVPTRELAEQVLQSFIDYGKGLDLRFLAAYGGVSINPQMMKLRKGVDVLVATPGRLLDLNRQNAVQFDQVQTLVLDEADRMLDLGFSRELNAVFAALPAQRQTLLFSATFTDDIRAMAESILRGPVNISVSPPNATASKIRQWVIPVDKKNKPDLFMHLVAENNWEHALVFVKTRNGVDYLAAMLDDAGYSVDTIHGDKPQPARLRALERFKTGEVSMLVATDVAARGLDIDDLPLVINVDLPIVAQDYVHRIGRTGRAGASGVAVSLVCADEAPQLAAIEALIRQTLRREEEPGFEAEHRVPQTSATGEIIKKPKKPKKPKVPQAAPGAVQVPGKKPRPQSGENKRKPAAQRAAAAGEGTSVFSGSPFSVPKPRGKPASKPAGGSRKPAGKPAGGRGKR
;
A
#
# COMPACT_ATOMS: atom_id res chain seq x y z
N MET A 1 -23.92 -23.49 7.73
CA MET A 1 -23.15 -23.58 8.99
C MET A 1 -23.25 -22.22 9.68
N SER A 2 -23.56 -22.15 10.98
CA SER A 2 -23.69 -20.89 11.73
C SER A 2 -22.45 -20.63 12.59
N PHE A 3 -22.24 -19.40 13.07
CA PHE A 3 -21.16 -19.10 14.02
C PHE A 3 -21.27 -19.89 15.31
N ALA A 4 -22.49 -20.15 15.81
CA ALA A 4 -22.72 -20.96 17.01
C ALA A 4 -22.15 -22.38 16.87
N SER A 5 -22.21 -22.97 15.66
CA SER A 5 -21.65 -24.30 15.40
C SER A 5 -20.12 -24.36 15.42
N LEU A 6 -19.43 -23.22 15.51
CA LEU A 6 -17.96 -23.14 15.55
C LEU A 6 -17.38 -23.15 16.98
N GLY A 7 -18.22 -23.28 18.01
CA GLY A 7 -17.78 -23.36 19.41
C GLY A 7 -17.45 -22.01 20.05
N LEU A 8 -18.04 -20.92 19.54
CA LEU A 8 -17.89 -19.59 20.12
C LEU A 8 -18.82 -19.38 21.34
N ILE A 9 -18.37 -18.62 22.33
CA ILE A 9 -19.13 -18.25 23.53
C ILE A 9 -20.25 -17.23 23.24
N ASP A 10 -21.30 -17.26 24.06
CA ASP A 10 -22.49 -16.42 23.89
C ASP A 10 -22.22 -14.91 23.75
N PRO A 11 -21.31 -14.27 24.53
CA PRO A 11 -21.02 -12.85 24.35
C PRO A 11 -20.54 -12.51 22.94
N LEU A 12 -19.66 -13.34 22.36
CA LEU A 12 -19.15 -13.14 21.01
C LEU A 12 -20.25 -13.35 19.96
N LEU A 13 -21.12 -14.34 20.15
CA LEU A 13 -22.25 -14.59 19.24
C LEU A 13 -23.23 -13.41 19.22
N ARG A 14 -23.51 -12.79 20.37
CA ARG A 14 -24.36 -11.59 20.45
C ARG A 14 -23.72 -10.40 19.74
N ASN A 15 -22.42 -10.15 19.97
CA ASN A 15 -21.71 -9.07 19.28
C ASN A 15 -21.70 -9.26 17.75
N LEU A 16 -21.59 -10.51 17.27
CA LEU A 16 -21.70 -10.81 15.84
C LEU A 16 -23.11 -10.53 15.29
N GLN A 17 -24.16 -10.81 16.05
CA GLN A 17 -25.54 -10.48 15.66
C GLN A 17 -25.74 -8.97 15.55
N ASP A 18 -25.26 -8.19 16.53
CA ASP A 18 -25.31 -6.72 16.50
C ASP A 18 -24.57 -6.13 15.29
N LEU A 19 -23.49 -6.78 14.86
CA LEU A 19 -22.69 -6.41 13.69
C LEU A 19 -23.26 -6.97 12.37
N ASN A 20 -24.40 -7.66 12.39
CA ASN A 20 -25.04 -8.31 11.24
C ASN A 20 -24.22 -9.42 10.57
N TYR A 21 -23.36 -10.12 11.33
CA TYR A 21 -22.60 -11.28 10.83
C TYR A 21 -23.49 -12.53 10.88
N GLN A 22 -24.09 -12.89 9.73
CA GLN A 22 -25.05 -13.99 9.67
C GLN A 22 -24.39 -15.37 9.51
N THR A 23 -23.44 -15.49 8.58
CA THR A 23 -22.80 -16.77 8.23
C THR A 23 -21.29 -16.65 8.18
N PRO A 24 -20.55 -17.63 8.74
CA PRO A 24 -19.10 -17.62 8.69
C PRO A 24 -18.61 -17.80 7.25
N THR A 25 -17.60 -17.02 6.86
CA THR A 25 -16.92 -17.19 5.59
C THR A 25 -16.13 -18.51 5.58
N PRO A 26 -15.76 -19.05 4.42
CA PRO A 26 -15.06 -20.33 4.37
C PRO A 26 -13.67 -20.31 5.05
N VAL A 27 -13.01 -19.13 5.16
CA VAL A 27 -11.79 -18.98 5.97
C VAL A 27 -12.11 -19.04 7.46
N GLN A 28 -13.18 -18.39 7.92
CA GLN A 28 -13.61 -18.38 9.32
C GLN A 28 -14.03 -19.78 9.79
N ALA A 29 -14.82 -20.50 8.98
CA ALA A 29 -15.30 -21.83 9.31
C ALA A 29 -14.16 -22.84 9.56
N LYS A 30 -13.01 -22.66 8.90
CA LYS A 30 -11.82 -23.51 9.08
C LYS A 30 -10.88 -22.97 10.17
N ALA A 31 -10.67 -21.65 10.22
CA ALA A 31 -9.71 -21.03 11.12
C ALA A 31 -10.19 -21.04 12.57
N ILE A 32 -11.46 -20.70 12.83
CA ILE A 32 -11.97 -20.54 14.19
C ILE A 32 -11.77 -21.82 15.04
N PRO A 33 -12.19 -23.02 14.58
CA PRO A 33 -11.96 -24.24 15.35
C PRO A 33 -10.47 -24.58 15.55
N ALA A 34 -9.64 -24.34 14.53
CA ALA A 34 -8.20 -24.58 14.61
C ALA A 34 -7.53 -23.69 15.67
N VAL A 35 -7.87 -22.39 15.69
CA VAL A 35 -7.33 -21.44 16.65
C VAL A 35 -7.80 -21.73 18.08
N LEU A 36 -9.07 -22.10 18.26
CA LEU A 36 -9.60 -22.53 19.57
C LEU A 36 -8.88 -23.75 20.11
N SER A 37 -8.51 -24.71 19.24
CA SER A 37 -7.76 -25.91 19.62
C SER A 37 -6.27 -25.67 19.96
N GLY A 38 -5.80 -24.42 19.86
CA GLY A 38 -4.41 -24.06 20.16
C GLY A 38 -3.40 -24.41 19.06
N LYS A 39 -3.85 -24.87 17.90
CA LYS A 39 -2.97 -25.21 16.76
C LYS A 39 -2.50 -23.95 16.03
N ASP A 40 -1.29 -24.01 15.50
CA ASP A 40 -0.81 -23.02 14.55
C ASP A 40 -1.64 -23.05 13.26
N VAL A 41 -1.74 -21.91 12.58
CA VAL A 41 -2.54 -21.77 11.35
C VAL A 41 -1.71 -21.09 10.28
N MET A 42 -1.77 -21.63 9.06
CA MET A 42 -1.26 -21.00 7.85
C MET A 42 -2.41 -20.85 6.87
N ALA A 43 -2.87 -19.62 6.64
CA ALA A 43 -4.07 -19.35 5.86
C ALA A 43 -3.77 -18.51 4.61
N ALA A 44 -4.14 -19.06 3.45
CA ALA A 44 -4.15 -18.40 2.14
C ALA A 44 -5.49 -17.74 1.93
N ALA A 45 -5.55 -16.42 2.16
CA ALA A 45 -6.79 -15.68 2.04
C ALA A 45 -6.51 -14.20 1.72
N GLN A 46 -7.24 -13.66 0.75
CA GLN A 46 -7.15 -12.25 0.39
C GLN A 46 -7.78 -11.37 1.48
N THR A 47 -7.42 -10.07 1.51
CA THR A 47 -8.11 -9.05 2.33
C THR A 47 -9.61 -9.15 2.11
N GLY A 48 -10.46 -8.76 3.06
CA GLY A 48 -11.93 -8.77 2.92
C GLY A 48 -12.62 -10.15 2.82
N THR A 49 -11.88 -11.24 2.98
CA THR A 49 -12.48 -12.59 3.12
C THR A 49 -12.93 -12.90 4.56
N GLY A 50 -12.85 -11.90 5.46
CA GLY A 50 -13.20 -12.04 6.86
C GLY A 50 -12.10 -12.69 7.73
N LYS A 51 -10.83 -12.59 7.32
CA LYS A 51 -9.65 -13.13 8.05
C LYS A 51 -9.60 -12.65 9.49
N THR A 52 -9.86 -11.36 9.71
CA THR A 52 -9.78 -10.73 11.03
C THR A 52 -10.70 -11.40 12.04
N ALA A 53 -11.98 -11.63 11.69
CA ALA A 53 -12.88 -12.39 12.56
C ALA A 53 -12.42 -13.84 12.75
N GLY A 54 -11.78 -14.45 11.74
CA GLY A 54 -11.26 -15.82 11.77
C GLY A 54 -10.20 -16.05 12.85
N PHE A 55 -9.38 -15.04 13.18
CA PHE A 55 -8.45 -15.12 14.30
C PHE A 55 -8.91 -14.34 15.54
N ALA A 56 -9.59 -13.21 15.40
CA ALA A 56 -9.92 -12.35 16.54
C ALA A 56 -10.94 -13.01 17.49
N LEU A 57 -12.03 -13.58 16.95
CA LEU A 57 -13.07 -14.25 17.74
C LEU A 57 -12.51 -15.37 18.63
N PRO A 58 -11.77 -16.38 18.09
CA PRO A 58 -11.25 -17.44 18.93
C PRO A 58 -10.17 -16.96 19.90
N LEU A 59 -9.40 -15.91 19.57
CA LEU A 59 -8.42 -15.34 20.50
C LEU A 59 -9.08 -14.58 21.66
N LEU A 60 -10.13 -13.79 21.40
CA LEU A 60 -10.93 -13.13 22.44
C LEU A 60 -11.50 -14.16 23.42
N GLN A 61 -12.09 -15.24 22.91
CA GLN A 61 -12.60 -16.32 23.73
C GLN A 61 -11.52 -16.94 24.61
N ARG A 62 -10.35 -17.25 24.04
CA ARG A 62 -9.25 -17.84 24.80
C ARG A 62 -8.71 -16.89 25.87
N LEU A 63 -8.66 -15.58 25.59
CA LEU A 63 -8.23 -14.57 26.56
C LEU A 63 -9.17 -14.44 27.76
N VAL A 64 -10.47 -14.68 27.55
CA VAL A 64 -11.48 -14.70 28.62
C VAL A 64 -11.44 -16.01 29.40
N GLN A 65 -11.24 -17.13 28.72
CA GLN A 65 -11.31 -18.46 29.34
C GLN A 65 -9.99 -18.90 30.00
N HIS A 66 -8.86 -18.34 29.59
CA HIS A 66 -7.55 -18.84 29.98
C HIS A 66 -6.55 -17.73 30.36
N GLY A 67 -5.75 -18.06 31.37
CA GLY A 67 -4.54 -17.34 31.74
C GLY A 67 -4.75 -16.25 32.81
N PRO A 68 -3.66 -15.84 33.49
CA PRO A 68 -3.70 -14.75 34.44
C PRO A 68 -3.98 -13.42 33.74
N ALA A 69 -4.50 -12.45 34.50
CA ALA A 69 -4.64 -11.08 34.03
C ALA A 69 -3.29 -10.53 33.54
N VAL A 70 -3.32 -9.74 32.46
CA VAL A 70 -2.09 -9.19 31.88
C VAL A 70 -1.41 -8.19 32.81
N SER A 71 -0.11 -8.36 32.99
CA SER A 71 0.73 -7.49 33.80
C SER A 71 1.00 -6.14 33.12
N SER A 72 1.35 -5.13 33.92
CA SER A 72 1.83 -3.82 33.45
C SER A 72 2.90 -3.98 32.36
N ASN A 73 2.84 -3.21 31.27
CA ASN A 73 3.82 -3.25 30.16
C ASN A 73 3.93 -4.61 29.45
N ARG A 74 2.94 -5.51 29.54
CA ARG A 74 2.93 -6.80 28.82
C ARG A 74 1.75 -6.88 27.85
N ALA A 75 1.85 -7.82 26.91
CA ALA A 75 0.79 -8.21 25.99
C ALA A 75 0.57 -9.73 26.02
N ARG A 76 -0.68 -10.20 25.89
CA ARG A 76 -1.02 -11.64 25.80
C ARG A 76 -1.14 -12.11 24.35
N VAL A 77 -1.74 -11.30 23.48
CA VAL A 77 -1.80 -11.51 22.03
C VAL A 77 -1.06 -10.37 21.33
N LEU A 78 -0.18 -10.73 20.40
CA LEU A 78 0.50 -9.79 19.53
C LEU A 78 0.02 -10.00 18.08
N VAL A 79 -0.49 -8.95 17.46
CA VAL A 79 -0.90 -8.96 16.04
C VAL A 79 -0.01 -8.02 15.25
N LEU A 80 0.81 -8.57 14.36
CA LEU A 80 1.68 -7.84 13.46
C LEU A 80 0.95 -7.54 12.16
N VAL A 81 0.99 -6.27 11.76
CA VAL A 81 0.37 -5.75 10.54
C VAL A 81 1.33 -4.82 9.78
N PRO A 82 1.25 -4.73 8.44
CA PRO A 82 2.17 -3.93 7.62
C PRO A 82 1.96 -2.42 7.74
N THR A 83 0.73 -1.95 7.96
CA THR A 83 0.40 -0.52 7.87
C THR A 83 -0.34 -0.03 9.11
N ARG A 84 -0.38 1.30 9.27
CA ARG A 84 -1.07 1.96 10.40
C ARG A 84 -2.59 1.79 10.26
N GLU A 85 -3.06 1.83 9.02
CA GLU A 85 -4.46 1.72 8.66
C GLU A 85 -4.99 0.34 9.04
N LEU A 86 -4.25 -0.71 8.66
CA LEU A 86 -4.62 -2.07 9.04
C LEU A 86 -4.54 -2.25 10.55
N ALA A 87 -3.59 -1.60 11.24
CA ALA A 87 -3.49 -1.66 12.69
C ALA A 87 -4.75 -1.12 13.39
N GLU A 88 -5.26 0.03 12.94
CA GLU A 88 -6.49 0.61 13.47
C GLU A 88 -7.72 -0.23 13.11
N GLN A 89 -7.79 -0.77 11.89
CA GLN A 89 -8.91 -1.62 11.46
C GLN A 89 -9.00 -2.93 12.24
N VAL A 90 -7.85 -3.59 12.43
CA VAL A 90 -7.76 -4.81 13.23
C VAL A 90 -8.06 -4.49 14.70
N LEU A 91 -7.54 -3.38 15.24
CA LEU A 91 -7.88 -2.93 16.59
C LEU A 91 -9.39 -2.72 16.76
N GLN A 92 -10.02 -2.01 15.83
CA GLN A 92 -11.46 -1.73 15.87
C GLN A 92 -12.27 -3.04 15.82
N SER A 93 -11.87 -3.99 14.98
CA SER A 93 -12.46 -5.33 14.96
C SER A 93 -12.39 -6.03 16.32
N PHE A 94 -11.24 -5.98 17.02
CA PHE A 94 -11.13 -6.55 18.36
C PHE A 94 -12.04 -5.85 19.38
N ILE A 95 -12.18 -4.52 19.29
CA ILE A 95 -13.07 -3.74 20.16
C ILE A 95 -14.53 -4.13 19.91
N ASP A 96 -14.94 -4.20 18.65
CA ASP A 96 -16.33 -4.49 18.27
C ASP A 96 -16.73 -5.93 18.64
N TYR A 97 -15.88 -6.90 18.28
CA TYR A 97 -16.12 -8.31 18.64
C TYR A 97 -16.01 -8.55 20.15
N GLY A 98 -15.14 -7.79 20.83
CA GLY A 98 -14.87 -7.90 22.25
C GLY A 98 -15.77 -7.06 23.15
N LYS A 99 -16.79 -6.39 22.60
CA LYS A 99 -17.71 -5.53 23.36
C LYS A 99 -18.31 -6.29 24.55
N GLY A 100 -18.22 -5.70 25.74
CA GLY A 100 -18.69 -6.30 26.99
C GLY A 100 -17.74 -7.33 27.62
N LEU A 101 -16.57 -7.60 27.02
CA LEU A 101 -15.50 -8.37 27.64
C LEU A 101 -14.55 -7.43 28.39
N ASP A 102 -14.08 -7.84 29.56
CA ASP A 102 -13.06 -7.08 30.34
C ASP A 102 -11.65 -7.31 29.76
N LEU A 103 -11.43 -6.80 28.55
CA LEU A 103 -10.19 -6.92 27.80
C LEU A 103 -9.71 -5.54 27.34
N ARG A 104 -8.39 -5.37 27.27
CA ARG A 104 -7.73 -4.13 26.90
C ARG A 104 -7.04 -4.28 25.56
N PHE A 105 -7.28 -3.33 24.67
CA PHE A 105 -6.78 -3.35 23.30
C PHE A 105 -5.93 -2.10 23.01
N LEU A 106 -4.87 -2.25 22.22
CA LEU A 106 -4.04 -1.13 21.78
C LEU A 106 -3.48 -1.35 20.38
N ALA A 107 -3.52 -0.31 19.54
CA ALA A 107 -2.73 -0.23 18.32
C ALA A 107 -1.43 0.58 18.55
N ALA A 108 -0.32 0.10 18.01
CA ALA A 108 0.99 0.72 18.09
C ALA A 108 1.68 0.78 16.73
N TYR A 109 1.78 1.99 16.17
CA TYR A 109 2.41 2.21 14.87
C TYR A 109 3.19 3.53 14.78
N GLY A 110 4.05 3.63 13.77
CA GLY A 110 4.97 4.76 13.52
C GLY A 110 4.31 6.12 13.25
N GLY A 111 5.11 7.18 13.13
CA GLY A 111 4.71 8.53 12.68
C GLY A 111 3.63 9.26 13.47
N VAL A 112 3.34 8.79 14.67
CA VAL A 112 2.70 9.54 15.75
C VAL A 112 3.60 9.50 16.98
N SER A 113 3.36 10.39 17.96
CA SER A 113 4.11 10.37 19.21
C SER A 113 4.09 8.99 19.86
N ILE A 114 5.24 8.52 20.34
CA ILE A 114 5.35 7.21 21.00
C ILE A 114 4.83 7.26 22.44
N ASN A 115 4.91 8.41 23.10
CA ASN A 115 4.57 8.57 24.52
C ASN A 115 3.12 8.14 24.85
N PRO A 116 2.08 8.52 24.07
CA PRO A 116 0.73 8.02 24.31
C PRO A 116 0.61 6.49 24.27
N GLN A 117 1.35 5.83 23.38
CA GLN A 117 1.36 4.37 23.27
C GLN A 117 2.06 3.75 24.49
N MET A 118 3.20 4.31 24.93
CA MET A 118 3.88 3.88 26.16
C MET A 118 3.00 4.04 27.40
N MET A 119 2.27 5.16 27.51
CA MET A 119 1.38 5.43 28.64
C MET A 119 0.24 4.43 28.73
N LYS A 120 -0.37 4.06 27.59
CA LYS A 120 -1.43 3.04 27.55
C LYS A 120 -0.88 1.65 27.94
N LEU A 121 0.34 1.32 27.55
CA LEU A 121 0.99 0.04 27.89
C LEU A 121 1.26 -0.14 29.38
N ARG A 122 1.39 0.92 30.18
CA ARG A 122 1.65 0.83 31.64
C ARG A 122 0.58 0.05 32.41
N LYS A 123 -0.62 -0.11 31.87
CA LYS A 123 -1.64 -0.94 32.52
C LYS A 123 -1.54 -2.42 32.09
N GLY A 124 -0.81 -2.74 31.03
CA GLY A 124 -0.90 -4.02 30.33
C GLY A 124 -2.07 -4.02 29.35
N VAL A 125 -1.91 -4.75 28.25
CA VAL A 125 -2.94 -4.87 27.20
C VAL A 125 -3.12 -6.34 26.83
N ASP A 126 -4.35 -6.77 26.60
CA ASP A 126 -4.63 -8.17 26.28
C ASP A 126 -4.33 -8.46 24.81
N VAL A 127 -4.62 -7.51 23.92
CA VAL A 127 -4.23 -7.53 22.51
C VAL A 127 -3.46 -6.26 22.16
N LEU A 128 -2.26 -6.45 21.62
CA LEU A 128 -1.45 -5.41 21.02
C LEU A 128 -1.40 -5.63 19.50
N VAL A 129 -2.00 -4.72 18.74
CA VAL A 129 -1.88 -4.68 17.28
C VAL A 129 -0.75 -3.71 16.94
N ALA A 130 0.25 -4.12 16.17
CA ALA A 130 1.42 -3.27 15.94
C ALA A 130 2.06 -3.43 14.56
N THR A 131 2.61 -2.32 14.05
CA THR A 131 3.57 -2.39 12.94
C THR A 131 4.95 -2.80 13.47
N PRO A 132 5.73 -3.67 12.77
CA PRO A 132 6.97 -4.24 13.29
C PRO A 132 7.98 -3.22 13.83
N GLY A 133 8.23 -2.14 13.08
CA GLY A 133 9.18 -1.10 13.49
C GLY A 133 8.79 -0.43 14.82
N ARG A 134 7.53 0.01 14.97
CA ARG A 134 7.06 0.64 16.21
C ARG A 134 7.06 -0.31 17.39
N LEU A 135 6.75 -1.59 17.17
CA LEU A 135 6.80 -2.60 18.22
C LEU A 135 8.21 -2.72 18.80
N LEU A 136 9.23 -2.77 17.93
CA LEU A 136 10.62 -2.82 18.36
C LEU A 136 11.06 -1.55 19.08
N ASP A 137 10.62 -0.37 18.64
CA ASP A 137 10.91 0.89 19.34
C ASP A 137 10.33 0.89 20.76
N LEU A 138 9.09 0.42 20.94
CA LEU A 138 8.46 0.29 22.25
C LEU A 138 9.20 -0.73 23.14
N ASN A 139 9.62 -1.86 22.57
CA ASN A 139 10.42 -2.86 23.29
C ASN A 139 11.78 -2.30 23.74
N ARG A 140 12.49 -1.61 22.84
CA ARG A 140 13.79 -0.97 23.13
C ARG A 140 13.68 0.10 24.23
N GLN A 141 12.56 0.79 24.31
CA GLN A 141 12.28 1.77 25.38
C GLN A 141 11.73 1.12 26.66
N ASN A 142 11.74 -0.22 26.77
CA ASN A 142 11.16 -0.98 27.88
C ASN A 142 9.67 -0.68 28.13
N ALA A 143 8.94 -0.21 27.11
CA ALA A 143 7.53 0.12 27.22
C ALA A 143 6.63 -1.11 27.07
N VAL A 144 7.11 -2.16 26.40
CA VAL A 144 6.45 -3.47 26.32
C VAL A 144 7.47 -4.58 26.44
N GLN A 145 7.13 -5.64 27.17
CA GLN A 145 7.87 -6.89 27.27
C GLN A 145 7.00 -8.04 26.74
N PHE A 146 7.65 -9.07 26.18
CA PHE A 146 6.97 -10.15 25.46
C PHE A 146 6.83 -11.46 26.23
N ASP A 147 7.28 -11.50 27.48
CA ASP A 147 7.31 -12.70 28.32
C ASP A 147 5.93 -13.35 28.54
N GLN A 148 4.85 -12.58 28.43
CA GLN A 148 3.47 -13.07 28.54
C GLN A 148 2.75 -13.31 27.20
N VAL A 149 3.43 -13.16 26.06
CA VAL A 149 2.81 -13.37 24.74
C VAL A 149 2.53 -14.86 24.53
N GLN A 150 1.25 -15.20 24.40
CA GLN A 150 0.74 -16.56 24.20
C GLN A 150 0.43 -16.85 22.73
N THR A 151 0.09 -15.81 21.96
CA THR A 151 -0.24 -15.93 20.55
C THR A 151 0.39 -14.80 19.74
N LEU A 152 1.05 -15.17 18.64
CA LEU A 152 1.48 -14.26 17.58
C LEU A 152 0.55 -14.42 16.36
N VAL A 153 0.09 -13.29 15.81
CA VAL A 153 -0.61 -13.25 14.54
C VAL A 153 0.21 -12.41 13.55
N LEU A 154 0.41 -12.90 12.34
CA LEU A 154 0.92 -12.14 11.21
C LEU A 154 -0.23 -11.98 10.22
N ASP A 155 -0.73 -10.75 10.05
CA ASP A 155 -1.75 -10.44 9.05
C ASP A 155 -1.11 -9.65 7.90
N GLU A 156 -1.42 -10.08 6.67
CA GLU A 156 -0.76 -9.63 5.44
C GLU A 156 0.77 -9.82 5.50
N ALA A 157 1.21 -11.06 5.74
CA ALA A 157 2.61 -11.41 5.89
C ALA A 157 3.47 -11.12 4.64
N ASP A 158 2.94 -11.41 3.44
CA ASP A 158 3.51 -11.01 2.15
C ASP A 158 3.75 -9.51 2.06
N ARG A 159 2.74 -8.73 2.44
CA ARG A 159 2.81 -7.28 2.47
C ARG A 159 3.90 -6.75 3.41
N MET A 160 4.13 -7.41 4.53
CA MET A 160 5.21 -7.02 5.45
C MET A 160 6.59 -7.23 4.81
N LEU A 161 6.80 -8.33 4.08
CA LEU A 161 8.05 -8.58 3.36
C LEU A 161 8.23 -7.61 2.18
N ASP A 162 7.17 -7.33 1.42
CA ASP A 162 7.19 -6.35 0.31
C ASP A 162 7.59 -4.94 0.76
N LEU A 163 7.23 -4.57 2.00
CA LEU A 163 7.60 -3.30 2.62
C LEU A 163 9.00 -3.31 3.25
N GLY A 164 9.71 -4.44 3.18
CA GLY A 164 11.07 -4.57 3.68
C GLY A 164 11.18 -4.83 5.18
N PHE A 165 10.11 -5.26 5.87
CA PHE A 165 10.13 -5.51 7.31
C PHE A 165 10.84 -6.81 7.73
N SER A 166 11.52 -7.51 6.82
CA SER A 166 12.13 -8.82 7.10
C SER A 166 13.11 -8.77 8.29
N ARG A 167 13.89 -7.69 8.43
CA ARG A 167 14.83 -7.53 9.55
C ARG A 167 14.09 -7.30 10.86
N GLU A 168 13.08 -6.45 10.86
CA GLU A 168 12.25 -6.15 12.02
C GLU A 168 11.48 -7.39 12.48
N LEU A 169 10.89 -8.15 11.56
CA LEU A 169 10.21 -9.40 11.87
C LEU A 169 11.14 -10.41 12.54
N ASN A 170 12.34 -10.61 12.00
CA ASN A 170 13.33 -11.50 12.61
C ASN A 170 13.70 -11.07 14.04
N ALA A 171 13.88 -9.76 14.27
CA ALA A 171 14.17 -9.22 15.60
C ALA A 171 12.98 -9.40 16.57
N VAL A 172 11.74 -9.26 16.09
CA VAL A 172 10.54 -9.54 16.89
C VAL A 172 10.50 -11.02 17.24
N PHE A 173 10.64 -11.94 16.28
CA PHE A 173 10.57 -13.38 16.54
C PHE A 173 11.61 -13.85 17.55
N ALA A 174 12.83 -13.29 17.48
CA ALA A 174 13.90 -13.59 18.43
C ALA A 174 13.60 -13.11 19.86
N ALA A 175 12.79 -12.06 20.01
CA ALA A 175 12.39 -11.52 21.31
C ALA A 175 11.15 -12.19 21.90
N LEU A 176 10.37 -12.92 21.10
CA LEU A 176 9.15 -13.59 21.54
C LEU A 176 9.42 -14.92 22.25
N PRO A 177 8.53 -15.37 23.16
CA PRO A 177 8.63 -16.69 23.77
C PRO A 177 8.68 -17.82 22.73
N ALA A 178 9.55 -18.81 22.95
CA ALA A 178 9.67 -19.95 22.06
C ALA A 178 8.40 -20.81 22.03
N GLN A 179 7.70 -20.96 23.16
CA GLN A 179 6.42 -21.69 23.24
C GLN A 179 5.27 -20.70 23.14
N ARG A 180 4.62 -20.66 21.98
CA ARG A 180 3.44 -19.83 21.69
C ARG A 180 2.68 -20.44 20.51
N GLN A 181 1.42 -20.07 20.36
CA GLN A 181 0.68 -20.32 19.12
C GLN A 181 1.03 -19.23 18.09
N THR A 182 1.21 -19.60 16.83
CA THR A 182 1.46 -18.66 15.74
C THR A 182 0.43 -18.84 14.62
N LEU A 183 -0.18 -17.73 14.21
CA LEU A 183 -1.17 -17.67 13.13
C LEU A 183 -0.62 -16.79 12.00
N LEU A 184 -0.46 -17.34 10.79
CA LEU A 184 0.03 -16.62 9.62
C LEU A 184 -1.07 -16.52 8.57
N PHE A 185 -1.44 -15.29 8.23
CA PHE A 185 -2.40 -14.96 7.19
C PHE A 185 -1.71 -14.18 6.07
N SER A 186 -1.81 -14.70 4.85
CA SER A 186 -1.18 -14.10 3.66
C SER A 186 -2.09 -14.25 2.44
N ALA A 187 -2.05 -13.27 1.53
CA ALA A 187 -2.74 -13.39 0.25
C ALA A 187 -1.97 -14.32 -0.70
N THR A 188 -0.64 -14.28 -0.62
CA THR A 188 0.28 -15.05 -1.45
C THR A 188 1.26 -15.87 -0.61
N PHE A 189 1.73 -16.98 -1.18
CA PHE A 189 2.74 -17.85 -0.58
C PHE A 189 3.93 -18.00 -1.51
N THR A 190 4.68 -16.91 -1.63
CA THR A 190 6.02 -16.91 -2.25
C THR A 190 6.97 -17.79 -1.45
N ASP A 191 8.11 -18.14 -2.05
CA ASP A 191 9.13 -18.94 -1.37
C ASP A 191 9.64 -18.25 -0.10
N ASP A 192 9.74 -16.92 -0.10
CA ASP A 192 10.09 -16.13 1.10
C ASP A 192 9.07 -16.29 2.23
N ILE A 193 7.77 -16.29 1.91
CA ILE A 193 6.71 -16.50 2.91
C ILE A 193 6.74 -17.93 3.44
N ARG A 194 6.99 -18.92 2.57
CA ARG A 194 7.14 -20.32 3.00
C ARG A 194 8.33 -20.50 3.93
N ALA A 195 9.49 -19.94 3.57
CA ALA A 195 10.69 -19.98 4.40
C ALA A 195 10.47 -19.31 5.76
N MET A 196 9.79 -18.15 5.78
CA MET A 196 9.41 -17.50 7.04
C MET A 196 8.44 -18.37 7.85
N ALA A 197 7.41 -18.93 7.22
CA ALA A 197 6.42 -19.79 7.85
C ALA A 197 7.05 -21.02 8.52
N GLU A 198 7.96 -21.70 7.82
CA GLU A 198 8.72 -22.84 8.34
C GLU A 198 9.55 -22.49 9.58
N SER A 199 10.04 -21.25 9.69
CA SER A 199 10.83 -20.82 10.83
C SER A 199 10.02 -20.48 12.09
N ILE A 200 8.72 -20.18 11.95
CA ILE A 200 7.90 -19.68 13.08
C ILE A 200 6.69 -20.54 13.44
N LEU A 201 6.22 -21.42 12.53
CA LEU A 201 5.06 -22.29 12.74
C LEU A 201 5.47 -23.70 13.14
N ARG A 202 4.59 -24.39 13.88
CA ARG A 202 4.78 -25.78 14.33
C ARG A 202 3.56 -26.63 13.98
N GLY A 203 3.72 -27.48 12.96
CA GLY A 203 2.65 -28.35 12.47
C GLY A 203 1.34 -27.60 12.16
N PRO A 204 1.38 -26.51 11.36
CA PRO A 204 0.22 -25.65 11.18
C PRO A 204 -0.91 -26.33 10.41
N VAL A 205 -2.15 -25.94 10.74
CA VAL A 205 -3.31 -26.24 9.91
C VAL A 205 -3.25 -25.36 8.67
N ASN A 206 -3.11 -25.98 7.50
CA ASN A 206 -3.09 -25.29 6.21
C ASN A 206 -4.51 -25.03 5.71
N ILE A 207 -4.87 -23.76 5.56
CA ILE A 207 -6.18 -23.32 5.09
C ILE A 207 -6.00 -22.61 3.76
N SER A 208 -6.51 -23.20 2.68
CA SER A 208 -6.59 -22.55 1.36
C SER A 208 -8.05 -22.46 0.94
N VAL A 209 -8.47 -21.24 0.57
CA VAL A 209 -9.88 -20.89 0.39
C VAL A 209 -10.19 -20.41 -1.03
N SER A 210 -9.17 -20.04 -1.79
CA SER A 210 -9.28 -19.74 -3.22
C SER A 210 -7.93 -19.96 -3.90
N PRO A 211 -7.90 -20.41 -5.18
CA PRO A 211 -6.68 -20.41 -5.96
C PRO A 211 -6.08 -19.00 -5.99
N PRO A 212 -4.74 -18.84 -5.95
CA PRO A 212 -4.06 -17.54 -5.85
C PRO A 212 -4.48 -16.45 -6.86
N ASN A 213 -5.17 -16.80 -7.96
CA ASN A 213 -5.53 -15.88 -9.03
C ASN A 213 -7.05 -15.81 -9.34
N ALA A 214 -7.92 -16.43 -8.54
CA ALA A 214 -9.35 -16.56 -8.87
C ALA A 214 -10.15 -15.23 -8.84
N THR A 215 -9.61 -14.18 -8.21
CA THR A 215 -10.27 -12.86 -8.14
C THR A 215 -10.02 -12.05 -9.42
N ALA A 216 -8.80 -12.10 -9.97
CA ALA A 216 -8.49 -11.44 -11.24
C ALA A 216 -9.37 -11.95 -12.38
N SER A 217 -9.77 -13.23 -12.37
CA SER A 217 -10.64 -13.81 -13.40
C SER A 217 -12.09 -13.30 -13.36
N LYS A 218 -12.53 -12.64 -12.27
CA LYS A 218 -13.90 -12.11 -12.13
C LYS A 218 -14.01 -10.61 -12.38
N ILE A 219 -12.88 -9.91 -12.46
CA ILE A 219 -12.82 -8.46 -12.67
C ILE A 219 -12.65 -8.20 -14.16
N ARG A 220 -13.48 -7.34 -14.74
CA ARG A 220 -13.28 -6.85 -16.10
C ARG A 220 -12.14 -5.86 -16.09
N GLN A 221 -11.04 -6.20 -16.76
CA GLN A 221 -9.83 -5.41 -16.74
C GLN A 221 -9.26 -5.19 -18.14
N TRP A 222 -8.83 -3.96 -18.42
CA TRP A 222 -8.13 -3.59 -19.64
C TRP A 222 -7.13 -2.46 -19.37
N VAL A 223 -6.25 -2.26 -20.33
CA VAL A 223 -5.27 -1.17 -20.31
C VAL A 223 -5.54 -0.20 -21.45
N ILE A 224 -5.30 1.08 -21.20
CA ILE A 224 -5.35 2.14 -22.21
C ILE A 224 -3.93 2.68 -22.39
N PRO A 225 -3.27 2.37 -23.53
CA PRO A 225 -1.96 2.95 -23.85
C PRO A 225 -2.07 4.47 -23.99
N VAL A 226 -1.19 5.20 -23.31
CA VAL A 226 -1.16 6.67 -23.37
C VAL A 226 0.23 7.19 -23.05
N ASP A 227 0.60 8.33 -23.63
CA ASP A 227 1.83 9.02 -23.24
C ASP A 227 1.75 9.53 -21.79
N LYS A 228 2.87 9.45 -21.08
CA LYS A 228 2.95 9.83 -19.66
C LYS A 228 2.42 11.25 -19.37
N LYS A 229 2.70 12.20 -20.28
CA LYS A 229 2.23 13.60 -20.19
C LYS A 229 0.71 13.74 -20.26
N ASN A 230 0.03 12.83 -20.97
CA ASN A 230 -1.40 12.92 -21.27
C ASN A 230 -2.26 12.10 -20.29
N LYS A 231 -1.64 11.34 -19.37
CA LYS A 231 -2.38 10.50 -18.40
C LYS A 231 -3.42 11.27 -17.56
N PRO A 232 -3.12 12.47 -17.00
CA PRO A 232 -4.13 13.21 -16.22
C PRO A 232 -5.32 13.66 -17.08
N ASP A 233 -5.06 14.14 -18.30
CA ASP A 233 -6.10 14.61 -19.21
C ASP A 233 -6.96 13.45 -19.70
N LEU A 234 -6.35 12.31 -20.05
CA LEU A 234 -7.07 11.09 -20.40
C LEU A 234 -7.93 10.61 -19.23
N PHE A 235 -7.41 10.64 -18.00
CA PHE A 235 -8.20 10.28 -16.83
C PHE A 235 -9.45 11.15 -16.69
N MET A 236 -9.31 12.47 -16.81
CA MET A 236 -10.45 13.40 -16.73
C MET A 236 -11.46 13.17 -17.87
N HIS A 237 -10.97 12.93 -19.09
CA HIS A 237 -11.79 12.56 -20.24
C HIS A 237 -12.63 11.31 -19.97
N LEU A 238 -12.00 10.23 -19.49
CA LEU A 238 -12.68 8.98 -19.20
C LEU A 238 -13.71 9.12 -18.08
N VAL A 239 -13.40 9.87 -17.02
CA VAL A 239 -14.34 10.13 -15.92
C VAL A 239 -15.59 10.85 -16.43
N ALA A 240 -15.42 11.84 -17.30
CA ALA A 240 -16.52 12.61 -17.89
C ALA A 240 -17.34 11.78 -18.89
N GLU A 241 -16.70 11.11 -19.84
CA GLU A 241 -17.38 10.37 -20.91
C GLU A 241 -18.17 9.17 -20.38
N ASN A 242 -17.60 8.44 -19.41
CA ASN A 242 -18.24 7.26 -18.85
C ASN A 242 -19.15 7.54 -17.66
N ASN A 243 -19.29 8.82 -17.26
CA ASN A 243 -20.01 9.26 -16.06
C ASN A 243 -19.65 8.39 -14.83
N TRP A 244 -18.35 8.25 -14.55
CA TRP A 244 -17.90 7.48 -13.41
C TRP A 244 -18.14 8.27 -12.12
N GLU A 245 -19.04 7.77 -11.27
CA GLU A 245 -19.49 8.46 -10.05
C GLU A 245 -18.92 7.87 -8.76
N HIS A 246 -18.28 6.69 -8.78
CA HIS A 246 -17.67 6.12 -7.59
C HIS A 246 -16.42 5.31 -7.94
N ALA A 247 -15.23 5.83 -7.61
CA ALA A 247 -13.98 5.13 -7.95
C ALA A 247 -12.85 5.36 -6.95
N LEU A 248 -12.03 4.31 -6.79
CA LEU A 248 -10.73 4.40 -6.15
C LEU A 248 -9.65 4.55 -7.21
N VAL A 249 -8.94 5.68 -7.15
CA VAL A 249 -7.97 6.12 -8.16
C VAL A 249 -6.56 6.01 -7.59
N PHE A 250 -5.71 5.23 -8.25
CA PHE A 250 -4.33 5.02 -7.84
C PHE A 250 -3.35 5.81 -8.68
N VAL A 251 -2.54 6.62 -8.00
CA VAL A 251 -1.48 7.45 -8.59
C VAL A 251 -0.16 7.13 -7.89
N LYS A 252 0.95 7.17 -8.62
CA LYS A 252 2.26 6.75 -8.09
C LYS A 252 2.81 7.68 -7.02
N THR A 253 2.60 8.99 -7.17
CA THR A 253 3.27 10.01 -6.36
C THR A 253 2.28 10.85 -5.58
N ARG A 254 2.76 11.38 -4.45
CA ARG A 254 2.00 12.27 -3.59
C ARG A 254 1.52 13.54 -4.30
N ASN A 255 2.44 14.22 -5.00
CA ASN A 255 2.11 15.41 -5.76
C ASN A 255 1.13 15.09 -6.89
N GLY A 256 1.22 13.90 -7.49
CA GLY A 256 0.26 13.42 -8.49
C GLY A 256 -1.14 13.22 -7.91
N VAL A 257 -1.25 12.70 -6.67
CA VAL A 257 -2.53 12.58 -5.96
C VAL A 257 -3.17 13.96 -5.76
N ASP A 258 -2.42 14.92 -5.23
CA ASP A 258 -2.94 16.27 -4.96
C ASP A 258 -3.29 17.01 -6.26
N TYR A 259 -2.47 16.86 -7.31
CA TYR A 259 -2.72 17.44 -8.62
C TYR A 259 -4.00 16.90 -9.26
N LEU A 260 -4.17 15.57 -9.29
CA LEU A 260 -5.33 14.94 -9.91
C LEU A 260 -6.62 15.25 -9.15
N ALA A 261 -6.54 15.32 -7.82
CA ALA A 261 -7.68 15.71 -7.01
C ALA A 261 -8.09 17.17 -7.23
N ALA A 262 -7.14 18.08 -7.41
CA ALA A 262 -7.45 19.46 -7.78
C ALA A 262 -8.17 19.54 -9.13
N MET A 263 -7.75 18.76 -10.12
CA MET A 263 -8.46 18.69 -11.41
C MET A 263 -9.90 18.16 -11.28
N LEU A 264 -10.12 17.14 -10.44
CA LEU A 264 -11.45 16.61 -10.15
C LEU A 264 -12.33 17.65 -9.43
N ASP A 265 -11.79 18.34 -8.44
CA ASP A 265 -12.50 19.38 -7.67
C ASP A 265 -12.89 20.56 -8.57
N ASP A 266 -11.96 21.05 -9.40
CA ASP A 266 -12.22 22.11 -10.39
C ASP A 266 -13.29 21.71 -11.42
N ALA A 267 -13.38 20.43 -11.75
CA ALA A 267 -14.40 19.86 -12.63
C ALA A 267 -15.73 19.55 -11.91
N GLY A 268 -15.83 19.80 -10.60
CA GLY A 268 -17.05 19.66 -9.80
C GLY A 268 -17.29 18.26 -9.22
N TYR A 269 -16.31 17.36 -9.26
CA TYR A 269 -16.43 16.04 -8.64
C TYR A 269 -16.10 16.10 -7.15
N SER A 270 -16.93 15.43 -6.33
CA SER A 270 -16.62 15.28 -4.91
C SER A 270 -15.46 14.31 -4.72
N VAL A 271 -14.33 14.82 -4.23
CA VAL A 271 -13.07 14.08 -4.17
C VAL A 271 -12.41 14.24 -2.81
N ASP A 272 -11.70 13.19 -2.39
CA ASP A 272 -10.79 13.26 -1.25
C ASP A 272 -9.48 12.53 -1.56
N THR A 273 -8.45 12.78 -0.75
CA THR A 273 -7.11 12.21 -1.01
C THR A 273 -6.48 11.51 0.19
N ILE A 274 -5.78 10.40 -0.10
CA ILE A 274 -5.05 9.61 0.89
C ILE A 274 -3.61 9.37 0.43
N HIS A 275 -2.65 9.92 1.18
CA HIS A 275 -1.22 9.73 0.90
C HIS A 275 -0.38 9.89 2.18
N GLY A 276 0.93 9.55 2.11
CA GLY A 276 1.82 9.44 3.29
C GLY A 276 1.96 10.69 4.16
N ASP A 277 1.90 11.89 3.60
CA ASP A 277 2.02 13.14 4.37
C ASP A 277 0.71 13.64 4.96
N LYS A 278 -0.43 13.03 4.63
CA LYS A 278 -1.67 13.39 5.29
C LYS A 278 -1.60 12.87 6.73
N PRO A 279 -1.93 13.71 7.73
CA PRO A 279 -2.05 13.24 9.10
C PRO A 279 -3.02 12.06 9.20
N GLN A 280 -2.75 11.12 10.11
CA GLN A 280 -3.58 9.92 10.26
C GLN A 280 -5.07 10.23 10.44
N PRO A 281 -5.49 11.21 11.28
CA PRO A 281 -6.90 11.54 11.42
C PRO A 281 -7.55 12.01 10.10
N ALA A 282 -6.80 12.73 9.25
CA ALA A 282 -7.29 13.17 7.96
C ALA A 282 -7.48 11.99 6.98
N ARG A 283 -6.57 11.01 7.01
CA ARG A 283 -6.68 9.78 6.20
C ARG A 283 -7.88 8.94 6.61
N LEU A 284 -8.11 8.78 7.91
CA LEU A 284 -9.30 8.08 8.43
C LEU A 284 -10.59 8.80 8.06
N ARG A 285 -10.61 10.14 8.17
CA ARG A 285 -11.78 10.93 7.75
C ARG A 285 -12.06 10.80 6.26
N ALA A 286 -11.04 10.90 5.40
CA ALA A 286 -11.20 10.73 3.96
C ALA A 286 -11.74 9.33 3.60
N LEU A 287 -11.26 8.29 4.30
CA LEU A 287 -11.76 6.93 4.16
C LEU A 287 -13.25 6.83 4.51
N GLU A 288 -13.65 7.35 5.67
CA GLU A 288 -15.06 7.32 6.11
C GLU A 288 -15.98 8.08 5.15
N ARG A 289 -15.56 9.27 4.70
CA ARG A 289 -16.31 10.06 3.70
C ARG A 289 -16.51 9.29 2.40
N PHE A 290 -15.50 8.54 1.95
CA PHE A 290 -15.60 7.73 0.75
C PHE A 290 -16.51 6.50 0.94
N LYS A 291 -16.40 5.81 2.09
CA LYS A 291 -17.25 4.66 2.44
C LYS A 291 -18.73 5.03 2.54
N THR A 292 -19.02 6.21 3.08
CA THR A 292 -20.39 6.72 3.26
C THR A 292 -20.97 7.35 2.00
N GLY A 293 -20.18 7.48 0.92
CA GLY A 293 -20.60 8.12 -0.33
C GLY A 293 -20.65 9.64 -0.27
N GLU A 294 -20.11 10.28 0.79
CA GLU A 294 -19.99 11.74 0.86
C GLU A 294 -19.03 12.28 -0.21
N VAL A 295 -18.04 11.48 -0.60
CA VAL A 295 -17.17 11.75 -1.75
C VAL A 295 -17.25 10.60 -2.75
N SER A 296 -17.37 10.96 -4.02
CA SER A 296 -17.42 10.05 -5.17
C SER A 296 -16.06 9.46 -5.53
N MET A 297 -14.97 10.22 -5.32
CA MET A 297 -13.65 9.85 -5.80
C MET A 297 -12.66 9.84 -4.64
N LEU A 298 -11.88 8.77 -4.54
CA LEU A 298 -10.76 8.70 -3.61
C LEU A 298 -9.46 8.53 -4.37
N VAL A 299 -8.61 9.54 -4.37
CA VAL A 299 -7.30 9.50 -5.04
C VAL A 299 -6.21 9.15 -4.03
N ALA A 300 -5.44 8.09 -4.30
CA ALA A 300 -4.49 7.56 -3.33
C ALA A 300 -3.19 7.04 -3.95
N THR A 301 -2.14 6.99 -3.12
CA THR A 301 -0.92 6.21 -3.42
C THR A 301 -1.02 4.81 -2.84
N ASP A 302 -0.29 3.84 -3.41
CA ASP A 302 -0.26 2.47 -2.91
C ASP A 302 0.02 2.37 -1.41
N VAL A 303 1.06 3.07 -0.94
CA VAL A 303 1.49 3.03 0.46
C VAL A 303 0.35 3.45 1.38
N ALA A 304 -0.44 4.42 0.95
CA ALA A 304 -1.47 5.01 1.79
C ALA A 304 -2.83 4.32 1.67
N ALA A 305 -3.07 3.60 0.57
CA ALA A 305 -4.27 2.82 0.33
C ALA A 305 -4.15 1.32 0.71
N ARG A 306 -2.93 0.83 1.01
CA ARG A 306 -2.71 -0.52 1.52
C ARG A 306 -3.26 -0.69 2.93
N GLY A 307 -4.01 -1.77 3.14
CA GLY A 307 -4.70 -2.00 4.40
C GLY A 307 -5.86 -1.05 4.64
N LEU A 308 -6.41 -0.41 3.60
CA LEU A 308 -7.74 0.17 3.66
C LEU A 308 -8.75 -0.95 3.39
N ASP A 309 -9.53 -1.33 4.40
CA ASP A 309 -10.81 -2.02 4.25
C ASP A 309 -11.83 -1.19 3.46
N ILE A 310 -11.62 -1.05 2.14
CA ILE A 310 -12.62 -0.55 1.19
C ILE A 310 -12.88 -1.69 0.22
N ASP A 311 -14.04 -2.31 0.36
CA ASP A 311 -14.44 -3.44 -0.46
C ASP A 311 -15.71 -3.08 -1.26
N ASP A 312 -16.01 -3.88 -2.29
CA ASP A 312 -17.20 -3.78 -3.14
C ASP A 312 -17.32 -2.47 -3.95
N LEU A 313 -16.19 -1.87 -4.34
CA LEU A 313 -16.22 -0.71 -5.25
C LEU A 313 -16.67 -1.12 -6.65
N PRO A 314 -17.42 -0.27 -7.37
CA PRO A 314 -17.77 -0.54 -8.76
C PRO A 314 -16.57 -0.40 -9.70
N LEU A 315 -15.63 0.50 -9.37
CA LEU A 315 -14.52 0.85 -10.25
C LEU A 315 -13.20 1.11 -9.50
N VAL A 316 -12.12 0.55 -10.04
CA VAL A 316 -10.74 0.88 -9.67
C VAL A 316 -10.01 1.42 -10.88
N ILE A 317 -9.32 2.55 -10.74
CA ILE A 317 -8.57 3.20 -11.83
C ILE A 317 -7.10 3.27 -11.45
N ASN A 318 -6.24 2.65 -12.24
CA ASN A 318 -4.78 2.78 -12.12
C ASN A 318 -4.30 3.84 -13.11
N VAL A 319 -4.21 5.09 -12.67
CA VAL A 319 -3.60 6.15 -13.49
C VAL A 319 -2.11 5.86 -13.70
N ASP A 320 -1.45 5.32 -12.68
CA ASP A 320 -0.10 4.77 -12.80
C ASP A 320 -0.07 3.30 -12.42
N LEU A 321 0.68 2.48 -13.14
CA LEU A 321 0.89 1.08 -12.74
C LEU A 321 1.72 1.00 -11.45
N PRO A 322 1.44 0.02 -10.57
CA PRO A 322 2.26 -0.17 -9.38
C PRO A 322 3.67 -0.61 -9.75
N ILE A 323 4.63 -0.29 -8.87
CA ILE A 323 6.02 -0.70 -9.04
C ILE A 323 6.17 -2.23 -8.87
N VAL A 324 5.38 -2.82 -7.97
CA VAL A 324 5.38 -4.25 -7.65
C VAL A 324 4.08 -4.88 -8.18
N ALA A 325 4.17 -5.97 -8.92
CA ALA A 325 3.02 -6.58 -9.60
C ALA A 325 1.93 -7.05 -8.61
N GLN A 326 2.31 -7.49 -7.41
CA GLN A 326 1.40 -7.93 -6.35
C GLN A 326 0.45 -6.81 -5.92
N ASP A 327 0.92 -5.56 -5.92
CA ASP A 327 0.05 -4.42 -5.61
C ASP A 327 -1.08 -4.29 -6.62
N TYR A 328 -0.87 -4.63 -7.90
CA TYR A 328 -1.94 -4.56 -8.90
C TYR A 328 -3.11 -5.45 -8.51
N VAL A 329 -2.83 -6.70 -8.10
CA VAL A 329 -3.85 -7.64 -7.62
C VAL A 329 -4.56 -7.09 -6.38
N HIS A 330 -3.82 -6.43 -5.46
CA HIS A 330 -4.41 -5.81 -4.28
C HIS A 330 -5.27 -4.57 -4.59
N ARG A 331 -4.89 -3.77 -5.59
CA ARG A 331 -5.65 -2.61 -6.06
C ARG A 331 -6.96 -3.04 -6.68
N ILE A 332 -6.90 -3.91 -7.70
CA ILE A 332 -8.11 -4.37 -8.39
C ILE A 332 -8.97 -5.24 -7.48
N GLY A 333 -8.37 -5.91 -6.49
CA GLY A 333 -9.09 -6.63 -5.46
C GLY A 333 -9.95 -5.76 -4.54
N ARG A 334 -10.03 -4.43 -4.75
CA ARG A 334 -11.01 -3.53 -4.11
C ARG A 334 -12.36 -3.49 -4.83
N THR A 335 -12.43 -4.11 -6.01
CA THR A 335 -13.67 -4.31 -6.78
C THR A 335 -13.94 -5.80 -6.98
N GLY A 336 -15.17 -6.17 -7.41
CA GLY A 336 -15.51 -7.53 -7.82
C GLY A 336 -15.59 -8.57 -6.71
N ARG A 337 -15.97 -8.17 -5.50
CA ARG A 337 -16.17 -9.03 -4.31
C ARG A 337 -17.64 -9.46 -4.18
N ALA A 338 -17.89 -10.40 -3.26
CA ALA A 338 -19.23 -10.96 -2.96
C ALA A 338 -20.07 -11.52 -4.13
N GLY A 339 -19.44 -11.80 -5.28
CA GLY A 339 -20.14 -12.31 -6.49
C GLY A 339 -20.54 -11.23 -7.50
N ALA A 340 -20.30 -9.95 -7.20
CA ALA A 340 -20.48 -8.86 -8.14
C ALA A 340 -19.35 -8.79 -9.17
N SER A 341 -19.65 -8.32 -10.39
CA SER A 341 -18.64 -8.00 -11.40
C SER A 341 -18.03 -6.63 -11.11
N GLY A 342 -16.70 -6.57 -11.01
CA GLY A 342 -15.95 -5.33 -10.83
C GLY A 342 -15.26 -4.85 -12.11
N VAL A 343 -14.94 -3.56 -12.19
CA VAL A 343 -14.17 -2.98 -13.31
C VAL A 343 -12.83 -2.42 -12.82
N ALA A 344 -11.75 -2.74 -13.53
CA ALA A 344 -10.43 -2.17 -13.31
C ALA A 344 -9.82 -1.64 -14.61
N VAL A 345 -9.58 -0.32 -14.67
CA VAL A 345 -8.98 0.34 -15.84
C VAL A 345 -7.56 0.78 -15.51
N SER A 346 -6.61 0.58 -16.40
CA SER A 346 -5.22 1.02 -16.17
C SER A 346 -4.66 1.82 -17.33
N LEU A 347 -4.14 3.00 -17.05
CA LEU A 347 -3.42 3.82 -18.03
C LEU A 347 -1.95 3.39 -18.05
N VAL A 348 -1.41 3.14 -19.24
CA VAL A 348 -0.05 2.58 -19.38
C VAL A 348 0.76 3.39 -20.37
N CYS A 349 1.92 3.89 -19.93
CA CYS A 349 2.89 4.50 -20.82
C CYS A 349 4.06 3.55 -21.15
N ALA A 350 4.90 3.93 -22.13
CA ALA A 350 6.00 3.09 -22.61
C ALA A 350 7.01 2.72 -21.50
N ASP A 351 7.23 3.63 -20.54
CA ASP A 351 8.14 3.44 -19.41
C ASP A 351 7.64 2.37 -18.41
N GLU A 352 6.35 2.04 -18.46
CA GLU A 352 5.70 1.09 -17.55
C GLU A 352 5.56 -0.31 -18.14
N ALA A 353 6.15 -0.56 -19.33
CA ALA A 353 6.11 -1.87 -19.96
C ALA A 353 6.70 -3.02 -19.10
N PRO A 354 7.79 -2.82 -18.33
CA PRO A 354 8.27 -3.84 -17.39
C PRO A 354 7.26 -4.16 -16.29
N GLN A 355 6.58 -3.15 -15.75
CA GLN A 355 5.53 -3.31 -14.73
C GLN A 355 4.35 -4.07 -15.31
N LEU A 356 3.89 -3.70 -16.51
CA LEU A 356 2.82 -4.40 -17.21
C LEU A 356 3.17 -5.88 -17.44
N ALA A 357 4.39 -6.17 -17.91
CA ALA A 357 4.83 -7.54 -18.13
C ALA A 357 4.84 -8.36 -16.83
N ALA A 358 5.35 -7.80 -15.73
CA ALA A 358 5.34 -8.45 -14.42
C ALA A 358 3.91 -8.70 -13.91
N ILE A 359 2.99 -7.76 -14.14
CA ILE A 359 1.56 -7.91 -13.80
C ILE A 359 0.95 -9.06 -14.60
N GLU A 360 1.11 -9.07 -15.92
CA GLU A 360 0.56 -10.11 -16.80
C GLU A 360 1.11 -11.50 -16.50
N ALA A 361 2.39 -11.59 -16.10
CA ALA A 361 2.99 -12.83 -15.61
C ALA A 361 2.34 -13.32 -14.31
N LEU A 362 2.14 -12.41 -13.35
CA LEU A 362 1.54 -12.74 -12.05
C LEU A 362 0.10 -13.25 -12.21
N ILE A 363 -0.71 -12.56 -13.02
CA ILE A 363 -2.10 -12.94 -13.28
C ILE A 363 -2.22 -14.08 -14.31
N ARG A 364 -1.12 -14.42 -15.00
CA ARG A 364 -1.04 -15.42 -16.07
C ARG A 364 -1.99 -15.14 -17.24
N GLN A 365 -2.15 -13.87 -17.57
CA GLN A 365 -3.07 -13.39 -18.61
C GLN A 365 -2.52 -12.08 -19.18
N THR A 366 -2.61 -11.90 -20.50
CA THR A 366 -2.37 -10.61 -21.15
C THR A 366 -3.60 -9.73 -21.04
N LEU A 367 -3.43 -8.47 -20.67
CA LEU A 367 -4.53 -7.51 -20.56
C LEU A 367 -4.92 -7.01 -21.96
N ARG A 368 -6.23 -6.90 -22.20
CA ARG A 368 -6.74 -6.28 -23.43
C ARG A 368 -6.27 -4.83 -23.47
N ARG A 369 -5.78 -4.40 -24.63
CA ARG A 369 -5.40 -3.00 -24.89
C ARG A 369 -6.52 -2.32 -25.68
N GLU A 370 -6.99 -1.20 -25.19
CA GLU A 370 -8.00 -0.37 -25.85
C GLU A 370 -7.37 1.01 -26.08
N GLU A 371 -7.35 1.48 -27.33
CA GLU A 371 -6.86 2.82 -27.64
C GLU A 371 -8.00 3.81 -27.45
N GLU A 372 -7.72 4.97 -26.85
CA GLU A 372 -8.70 6.04 -26.67
C GLU A 372 -8.53 7.09 -27.78
N PRO A 373 -9.56 7.35 -28.61
CA PRO A 373 -9.49 8.35 -29.68
C PRO A 373 -9.04 9.73 -29.17
N GLY A 374 -8.06 10.33 -29.83
CA GLY A 374 -7.51 11.64 -29.44
C GLY A 374 -6.47 11.58 -28.32
N PHE A 375 -6.21 10.41 -27.76
CA PHE A 375 -5.16 10.16 -26.76
C PHE A 375 -4.16 9.09 -27.20
N GLU A 376 -4.07 8.80 -28.51
CA GLU A 376 -3.19 7.75 -29.04
C GLU A 376 -1.73 8.01 -28.63
N ALA A 377 -1.07 6.98 -28.08
CA ALA A 377 0.30 7.11 -27.59
C ALA A 377 1.29 7.34 -28.75
N GLU A 378 2.03 8.46 -28.72
CA GLU A 378 3.16 8.67 -29.63
C GLU A 378 4.29 7.67 -29.32
N HIS A 379 4.53 7.41 -28.03
CA HIS A 379 5.50 6.42 -27.57
C HIS A 379 4.83 5.05 -27.41
N ARG A 380 5.02 4.19 -28.42
CA ARG A 380 4.44 2.86 -28.44
C ARG A 380 4.79 2.03 -27.21
N VAL A 381 3.77 1.62 -26.45
CA VAL A 381 3.88 0.60 -25.40
C VAL A 381 4.18 -0.76 -26.04
N PRO A 382 5.34 -1.39 -25.76
CA PRO A 382 5.68 -2.72 -26.28
C PRO A 382 4.60 -3.77 -25.96
N GLN A 383 4.44 -4.77 -26.84
CA GLN A 383 3.60 -5.94 -26.53
C GLN A 383 4.29 -6.80 -25.47
N THR A 384 3.48 -7.45 -24.65
CA THR A 384 3.89 -8.27 -23.50
C THR A 384 3.22 -9.64 -23.59
N SER A 385 3.77 -10.64 -22.89
CA SER A 385 3.20 -12.00 -22.82
C SER A 385 2.71 -12.33 -21.42
N ALA A 386 1.84 -13.35 -21.33
CA ALA A 386 1.40 -13.92 -20.04
C ALA A 386 2.54 -14.60 -19.24
N THR A 387 3.74 -14.69 -19.81
CA THR A 387 4.97 -15.18 -19.13
C THR A 387 5.86 -14.04 -18.64
N GLY A 388 5.48 -12.77 -18.90
CA GLY A 388 6.23 -11.59 -18.47
C GLY A 388 7.34 -11.15 -19.43
N GLU A 389 7.33 -11.65 -20.67
CA GLU A 389 8.30 -11.25 -21.68
C GLU A 389 7.82 -10.02 -22.46
N ILE A 390 8.72 -9.06 -22.66
CA ILE A 390 8.49 -7.92 -23.56
C ILE A 390 8.83 -8.35 -24.99
N ILE A 391 7.81 -8.46 -25.83
CA ILE A 391 7.92 -8.88 -27.23
C ILE A 391 8.52 -7.72 -28.03
N LYS A 392 9.84 -7.77 -28.26
CA LYS A 392 10.52 -6.85 -29.17
C LYS A 392 10.10 -7.18 -30.60
N LYS A 393 9.55 -6.21 -31.34
CA LYS A 393 9.29 -6.39 -32.79
C LYS A 393 10.61 -6.80 -33.46
N PRO A 394 10.62 -7.83 -34.34
CA PRO A 394 11.80 -8.15 -35.13
C PRO A 394 12.21 -6.90 -35.92
N LYS A 395 13.48 -6.48 -35.80
CA LYS A 395 14.02 -5.38 -36.61
C LYS A 395 13.82 -5.76 -38.07
N LYS A 396 13.07 -4.94 -38.84
CA LYS A 396 12.97 -5.10 -40.29
C LYS A 396 14.39 -5.23 -40.86
N PRO A 397 14.71 -6.28 -41.65
CA PRO A 397 16.03 -6.39 -42.25
C PRO A 397 16.27 -5.14 -43.10
N LYS A 398 17.41 -4.48 -42.89
CA LYS A 398 17.84 -3.35 -43.72
C LYS A 398 17.87 -3.86 -45.17
N LYS A 399 17.05 -3.27 -46.05
CA LYS A 399 17.12 -3.55 -47.49
C LYS A 399 18.57 -3.34 -47.95
N PRO A 400 19.21 -4.32 -48.60
CA PRO A 400 20.54 -4.11 -49.16
C PRO A 400 20.48 -2.98 -50.19
N LYS A 401 21.42 -2.04 -50.08
CA LYS A 401 21.62 -0.95 -51.04
C LYS A 401 21.96 -1.60 -52.39
N VAL A 402 21.08 -1.47 -53.38
CA VAL A 402 21.37 -1.88 -54.76
C VAL A 402 22.45 -0.93 -55.30
N PRO A 403 23.60 -1.41 -55.82
CA PRO A 403 24.57 -0.55 -56.47
C PRO A 403 23.98 -0.11 -57.82
N GLN A 404 23.87 1.21 -58.05
CA GLN A 404 23.59 1.75 -59.37
C GLN A 404 24.77 1.41 -60.31
N ALA A 405 24.46 0.78 -61.43
CA ALA A 405 25.39 0.59 -62.53
C ALA A 405 25.71 1.93 -63.20
N ALA A 406 27.00 2.24 -63.33
CA ALA A 406 27.51 3.31 -64.19
C ALA A 406 27.93 2.73 -65.54
N PRO A 407 27.66 3.40 -66.68
CA PRO A 407 28.20 2.98 -67.97
C PRO A 407 29.47 3.76 -68.37
N GLY A 408 30.47 3.01 -68.82
CA GLY A 408 31.59 3.44 -69.69
C GLY A 408 32.73 4.17 -68.97
N ALA A 409 34.02 4.02 -69.29
CA ALA A 409 34.72 3.20 -70.27
C ALA A 409 36.23 3.24 -69.89
N VAL A 410 36.97 2.13 -70.09
CA VAL A 410 38.35 2.02 -70.65
C VAL A 410 39.44 2.97 -70.04
N GLN A 411 40.53 2.55 -69.36
CA GLN A 411 41.68 1.77 -69.88
C GLN A 411 42.70 1.45 -68.72
N VAL A 412 43.04 0.16 -68.57
CA VAL A 412 44.31 -0.60 -68.29
C VAL A 412 45.62 0.10 -67.76
N PRO A 413 46.69 -0.63 -67.31
CA PRO A 413 46.95 -1.15 -65.96
C PRO A 413 48.34 -0.75 -65.36
N GLY A 414 48.56 -0.96 -64.04
CA GLY A 414 49.91 -0.89 -63.45
C GLY A 414 50.02 -1.64 -62.12
N LYS A 415 50.92 -2.62 -62.05
CA LYS A 415 51.14 -3.61 -60.99
C LYS A 415 51.66 -3.01 -59.65
N LYS A 416 51.20 -3.65 -58.55
CA LYS A 416 51.78 -3.91 -57.19
C LYS A 416 53.32 -3.71 -57.01
N PRO A 417 53.91 -3.67 -55.77
CA PRO A 417 53.35 -3.86 -54.41
C PRO A 417 53.90 -2.91 -53.28
N ARG A 418 53.34 -3.01 -52.07
CA ARG A 418 53.97 -2.72 -50.73
C ARG A 418 55.07 -3.79 -50.41
N PRO A 419 55.79 -3.86 -49.25
CA PRO A 419 55.80 -3.05 -48.01
C PRO A 419 57.23 -2.77 -47.43
N GLN A 420 57.33 -2.00 -46.35
CA GLN A 420 58.26 -2.16 -45.18
C GLN A 420 58.12 -0.87 -44.33
N SER A 421 57.77 -0.87 -43.04
CA SER A 421 58.31 -1.46 -41.80
C SER A 421 58.83 -0.34 -40.90
N GLY A 422 58.65 -0.49 -39.57
CA GLY A 422 59.24 0.36 -38.53
C GLY A 422 58.17 1.13 -37.76
N GLU A 423 57.75 0.63 -36.59
CA GLU A 423 58.33 1.00 -35.28
C GLU A 423 57.85 2.36 -34.78
N ASN A 424 57.58 2.65 -33.51
CA ASN A 424 57.46 1.92 -32.26
C ASN A 424 56.95 2.99 -31.24
N LYS A 425 56.50 2.54 -30.07
CA LYS A 425 56.54 3.27 -28.78
C LYS A 425 55.55 4.42 -28.45
N ARG A 426 54.69 4.05 -27.49
CA ARG A 426 54.57 4.59 -26.11
C ARG A 426 53.90 5.96 -25.87
N LYS A 427 52.71 5.85 -25.24
CA LYS A 427 52.18 6.66 -24.10
C LYS A 427 53.24 6.94 -23.02
N PRO A 428 53.17 8.00 -22.18
CA PRO A 428 52.09 8.23 -21.17
C PRO A 428 51.69 9.71 -20.95
N ALA A 429 50.43 10.04 -20.63
CA ALA A 429 49.76 10.16 -19.31
C ALA A 429 50.05 11.46 -18.51
N ALA A 430 49.00 11.87 -17.76
CA ALA A 430 48.93 12.96 -16.76
C ALA A 430 48.72 14.38 -17.34
N GLN A 431 47.97 15.32 -16.74
CA GLN A 431 47.56 15.47 -15.35
C GLN A 431 46.43 16.52 -15.24
N ARG A 432 45.65 16.45 -14.15
CA ARG A 432 44.73 17.48 -13.66
C ARG A 432 45.48 18.74 -13.24
N ALA A 433 44.87 19.92 -13.40
CA ALA A 433 45.00 21.04 -12.46
C ALA A 433 43.76 21.93 -12.53
N ALA A 434 43.32 22.37 -11.34
CA ALA A 434 42.25 23.32 -11.10
C ALA A 434 42.81 24.75 -11.08
N ALA A 435 42.00 25.75 -11.46
CA ALA A 435 42.05 27.09 -10.88
C ALA A 435 40.79 27.88 -11.23
N ALA A 436 40.37 28.69 -10.26
CA ALA A 436 39.22 29.57 -10.26
C ALA A 436 39.34 30.78 -11.19
N GLY A 437 38.20 31.42 -11.48
CA GLY A 437 38.13 32.74 -12.10
C GLY A 437 36.69 33.21 -12.23
N GLU A 438 36.36 34.25 -11.47
CA GLU A 438 35.10 35.01 -11.50
C GLU A 438 34.82 35.62 -12.89
N GLY A 439 33.55 35.90 -13.18
CA GLY A 439 33.20 36.85 -14.24
C GLY A 439 31.84 36.66 -14.90
N THR A 440 30.87 37.44 -14.42
CA THR A 440 29.87 38.17 -15.23
C THR A 440 28.91 37.41 -16.17
N SER A 441 27.63 37.42 -15.76
CA SER A 441 26.44 37.83 -16.52
C SER A 441 26.42 37.60 -18.05
N VAL A 442 25.45 36.82 -18.55
CA VAL A 442 24.21 37.29 -19.23
C VAL A 442 23.28 36.07 -19.38
N PHE A 443 22.13 36.06 -18.71
CA PHE A 443 21.00 35.17 -19.04
C PHE A 443 19.90 36.03 -19.65
N SER A 444 19.63 35.82 -20.94
CA SER A 444 18.34 36.11 -21.58
C SER A 444 17.29 35.20 -20.92
N GLY A 445 16.16 35.69 -20.40
CA GLY A 445 15.19 36.53 -21.09
C GLY A 445 14.01 35.64 -21.52
N SER A 446 13.22 35.13 -20.56
CA SER A 446 11.88 34.59 -20.82
C SER A 446 10.84 35.66 -20.49
N PRO A 447 9.92 35.99 -21.40
CA PRO A 447 8.84 36.92 -21.13
C PRO A 447 7.67 36.14 -20.52
N PHE A 448 7.02 36.70 -19.50
CA PHE A 448 5.58 36.68 -19.23
C PHE A 448 5.37 37.10 -17.77
N SER A 449 5.06 38.38 -17.62
CA SER A 449 4.69 39.03 -16.37
C SER A 449 3.21 39.41 -16.49
N VAL A 450 2.41 39.07 -15.49
CA VAL A 450 1.06 39.63 -15.28
C VAL A 450 0.93 39.99 -13.78
N PRO A 451 0.33 41.15 -13.43
CA PRO A 451 0.67 41.88 -12.20
C PRO A 451 -0.21 41.52 -10.98
N LYS A 452 0.39 41.65 -9.78
CA LYS A 452 -0.29 41.63 -8.48
C LYS A 452 -0.96 42.97 -8.15
N PRO A 453 -2.15 43.00 -7.50
CA PRO A 453 -2.74 44.23 -7.01
C PRO A 453 -2.14 44.64 -5.65
N ARG A 454 -1.99 45.97 -5.47
CA ARG A 454 -1.49 46.65 -4.26
C ARG A 454 -2.57 46.68 -3.16
N GLY A 455 -2.23 46.19 -1.97
CA GLY A 455 -3.00 46.40 -0.74
C GLY A 455 -2.47 47.59 0.08
N LYS A 456 -3.38 48.42 0.60
CA LYS A 456 -3.13 49.60 1.46
C LYS A 456 -2.57 49.22 2.85
N PRO A 457 -1.85 50.13 3.53
CA PRO A 457 -1.32 49.86 4.88
C PRO A 457 -2.36 50.13 5.97
N ALA A 458 -2.41 49.25 6.98
CA ALA A 458 -3.27 49.38 8.15
C ALA A 458 -2.57 50.15 9.30
N SER A 459 -3.36 50.98 9.97
CA SER A 459 -3.02 51.82 11.12
C SER A 459 -2.82 51.03 12.42
N LYS A 460 -1.86 51.47 13.24
CA LYS A 460 -1.64 51.06 14.64
C LYS A 460 -2.85 51.37 15.54
N PRO A 461 -2.93 50.70 16.70
CA PRO A 461 -3.27 51.42 17.93
C PRO A 461 -2.26 51.20 19.08
N ALA A 462 -2.09 52.26 19.87
CA ALA A 462 -1.50 52.29 21.22
C ALA A 462 -2.33 51.39 22.17
N GLY A 463 -1.79 50.70 23.17
CA GLY A 463 -1.04 51.24 24.32
C GLY A 463 -2.01 51.46 25.50
N GLY A 464 -2.16 50.48 26.39
CA GLY A 464 -3.04 50.57 27.56
C GLY A 464 -2.79 49.46 28.58
N SER A 465 -1.98 49.77 29.58
CA SER A 465 -1.64 48.96 30.75
C SER A 465 -2.72 49.05 31.84
N ARG A 466 -3.04 47.93 32.51
CA ARG A 466 -3.63 47.92 33.86
C ARG A 466 -3.35 46.61 34.61
N LYS A 467 -2.87 46.77 35.86
CA LYS A 467 -2.50 45.76 36.87
C LYS A 467 -3.69 44.85 37.28
N PRO A 468 -3.45 43.66 37.85
CA PRO A 468 -4.43 42.98 38.68
C PRO A 468 -4.22 43.30 40.17
N ALA A 469 -5.32 43.54 40.89
CA ALA A 469 -5.38 43.63 42.34
C ALA A 469 -6.50 42.73 42.86
N GLY A 470 -6.23 42.04 43.98
CA GLY A 470 -7.27 41.69 44.96
C GLY A 470 -7.72 40.22 45.00
N LYS A 471 -7.13 39.45 45.92
CA LYS A 471 -7.86 38.43 46.70
C LYS A 471 -8.93 39.13 47.57
N PRO A 472 -9.96 38.40 48.02
CA PRO A 472 -10.00 38.10 49.44
C PRO A 472 -10.42 36.66 49.79
N ALA A 473 -10.17 36.33 51.06
CA ALA A 473 -10.40 35.06 51.71
C ALA A 473 -11.78 34.99 52.41
N GLY A 474 -12.24 33.76 52.64
CA GLY A 474 -12.87 33.35 53.90
C GLY A 474 -14.37 33.58 54.07
N GLY A 475 -15.12 32.49 54.31
CA GLY A 475 -16.50 32.57 54.82
C GLY A 475 -17.13 31.20 55.03
N ARG A 476 -16.97 30.64 56.23
CA ARG A 476 -17.78 29.54 56.79
C ARG A 476 -19.24 29.98 56.94
N GLY A 477 -20.19 29.06 56.71
CA GLY A 477 -21.58 29.20 57.15
C GLY A 477 -22.31 27.86 57.16
N LYS A 478 -22.69 27.40 58.36
CA LYS A 478 -23.47 26.18 58.66
C LYS A 478 -24.93 26.33 58.24
N ARG A 479 -25.54 25.24 57.75
CA ARG A 479 -26.61 24.52 58.45
C ARG A 479 -26.79 23.13 57.84
#